data_AF-A0AAN4YXJ4-F1
#
_entry.id   AF-A0AAN4YXJ4-F1
#
_cell.length_a   1.000
_cell.length_b   1.000
_cell.length_c   1.000
_cell.angle_alpha   90.00
_cell.angle_beta   90.00
_cell.angle_gamma   90.00
#
_symmetry.space_group_name_H-M   'P 1'
#
loop_
_entity.id
_entity.type
_entity.pdbx_description
1 polymer ?
#
loop_
_entity_poly.entity_id
_entity_poly.type
_entity_poly.pdbx_seq_one_letter_code
_entity_poly.pdbx_strand_id
1 'polypeptide(L)'
;MGRVLFDGVVEYEDGTPATTSQMAKDVVEFLNWAAEPEMDDRKKMGVKAIALLTGLFAVSVWVKRYKWSPIKTRKIVYSPPVSRR
;
A
#
# COMPACT_ATOMS: atom_id res chain seq x y z
N MET A 1 -29.23 2.76 22.09
CA MET A 1 -29.10 1.41 22.67
C MET A 1 -28.55 1.55 24.08
N GLY A 2 -29.02 0.78 25.06
CA GLY A 2 -28.44 0.77 26.41
C GLY A 2 -27.04 0.13 26.42
N ARG A 3 -26.28 0.29 27.52
CA ARG A 3 -25.02 -0.44 27.69
C ARG A 3 -25.33 -1.93 27.88
N VAL A 4 -24.75 -2.78 27.04
CA VAL A 4 -24.99 -4.23 27.06
C VAL A 4 -23.75 -5.05 27.44
N LEU A 5 -22.56 -4.45 27.47
CA LEU A 5 -21.33 -5.11 27.90
C LEU A 5 -21.02 -4.78 29.37
N PHE A 6 -20.90 -5.83 30.17
CA PHE A 6 -20.47 -5.81 31.58
C PHE A 6 -19.41 -6.89 31.80
N ASP A 7 -18.51 -6.71 32.79
CA ASP A 7 -17.40 -7.66 32.98
C ASP A 7 -17.93 -9.03 33.41
N GLY A 8 -17.34 -10.10 32.87
CA GLY A 8 -17.68 -11.49 33.21
C GLY A 8 -19.03 -11.99 32.69
N VAL A 9 -19.66 -11.29 31.73
CA VAL A 9 -20.96 -11.70 31.15
C VAL A 9 -20.85 -12.93 30.25
N VAL A 10 -19.66 -13.23 29.75
CA VAL A 10 -19.37 -14.44 28.96
C VAL A 10 -18.17 -15.16 29.57
N GLU A 11 -18.11 -16.47 29.35
CA GLU A 11 -16.95 -17.30 29.69
C GLU A 11 -16.28 -17.72 28.39
N TYR A 12 -15.03 -17.31 28.17
CA TYR A 12 -14.27 -17.71 26.99
C TYR A 12 -13.68 -19.09 27.18
N GLU A 13 -13.74 -19.93 26.14
CA GLU A 13 -13.25 -21.32 26.17
C GLU A 13 -11.73 -21.43 26.39
N ASP A 14 -10.99 -20.38 26.02
CA ASP A 14 -9.53 -20.29 26.16
C ASP A 14 -9.08 -19.73 27.53
N GLY A 15 -10.02 -19.38 28.41
CA GLY A 15 -9.75 -18.78 29.71
C GLY A 15 -9.36 -17.31 29.68
N THR A 16 -9.49 -16.62 28.54
CA THR A 16 -9.26 -15.17 28.46
C THR A 16 -10.19 -14.43 29.43
N PRO A 17 -9.72 -13.40 30.16
CA PRO A 17 -10.60 -12.60 31.02
C PRO A 17 -11.63 -11.80 30.21
N ALA A 18 -12.90 -12.11 30.38
CA ALA A 18 -14.02 -11.47 29.69
C ALA A 18 -14.36 -10.07 30.25
N THR A 19 -13.41 -9.14 30.18
CA THR A 19 -13.67 -7.73 30.48
C THR A 19 -14.50 -7.08 29.37
N THR A 20 -15.20 -6.00 29.69
CA THR A 20 -15.97 -5.18 28.75
C THR A 20 -15.14 -4.71 27.56
N SER A 21 -13.90 -4.26 27.82
CA SER A 21 -13.00 -3.80 26.76
C SER A 21 -12.55 -4.94 25.84
N GLN A 22 -12.32 -6.13 26.40
CA GLN A 22 -11.92 -7.32 25.65
C GLN A 22 -13.06 -7.78 24.74
N MET A 23 -14.27 -7.97 25.28
CA MET A 23 -15.44 -8.35 24.48
C MET A 23 -15.77 -7.34 23.38
N ALA A 24 -15.65 -6.04 23.66
CA ALA A 24 -15.87 -5.01 22.66
C ALA A 24 -14.86 -5.14 21.49
N LYS A 25 -13.59 -5.38 21.80
CA LYS A 25 -12.54 -5.61 20.78
C LYS A 25 -12.85 -6.85 19.95
N ASP A 26 -13.20 -7.96 20.60
CA ASP A 26 -13.40 -9.25 19.93
C ASP A 26 -14.61 -9.21 18.98
N VAL A 27 -15.72 -8.62 19.41
CA VAL A 27 -16.90 -8.45 18.54
C VAL A 27 -16.61 -7.50 17.38
N VAL A 28 -15.87 -6.42 17.61
CA VAL A 28 -15.51 -5.48 16.52
C VAL A 28 -14.59 -6.15 15.51
N GLU A 29 -13.62 -6.96 15.95
CA GLU A 29 -12.76 -7.72 15.03
C GLU A 29 -13.56 -8.74 14.23
N PHE A 30 -14.50 -9.45 14.87
CA PHE A 30 -15.41 -10.36 14.19
C PHE A 30 -16.31 -9.64 13.17
N LEU A 31 -16.86 -8.48 13.53
CA LEU A 31 -17.67 -7.67 12.61
C LEU A 31 -16.84 -7.12 11.45
N ASN A 32 -15.57 -6.77 11.69
CA ASN A 32 -14.65 -6.35 10.64
C ASN A 32 -14.35 -7.50 9.67
N TRP A 33 -14.09 -8.71 10.19
CA TRP A 33 -13.97 -9.91 9.36
C TRP A 33 -15.26 -10.22 8.58
N ALA A 34 -16.43 -10.07 9.21
CA ALA A 34 -17.71 -10.30 8.54
C ALA A 34 -17.98 -9.25 7.43
N ALA A 35 -17.47 -8.03 7.59
CA ALA A 35 -17.54 -6.98 6.58
C ALA A 35 -16.52 -7.18 5.45
N GLU A 36 -15.30 -7.64 5.76
CA GLU A 36 -14.19 -7.83 4.82
C GLU A 36 -13.56 -9.24 4.95
N PRO A 37 -14.27 -10.31 4.55
CA PRO A 37 -13.77 -11.68 4.72
C PRO A 37 -12.54 -11.98 3.85
N GLU A 38 -12.30 -11.21 2.80
CA GLU A 38 -11.17 -11.36 1.89
C GLU A 38 -9.92 -10.55 2.31
N MET A 39 -9.98 -9.86 3.45
CA MET A 39 -8.92 -8.93 3.90
C MET A 39 -7.52 -9.56 3.89
N ASP A 40 -7.39 -10.81 4.34
CA ASP A 40 -6.10 -11.50 4.45
C ASP A 40 -5.52 -11.83 3.08
N ASP A 41 -6.33 -12.39 2.19
CA ASP A 41 -5.92 -12.70 0.82
C ASP A 41 -5.64 -11.44 0.01
N ARG A 42 -6.46 -10.39 0.20
CA ARG A 42 -6.26 -9.07 -0.40
C ARG A 42 -4.94 -8.45 0.04
N LYS A 43 -4.60 -8.48 1.34
CA LYS A 43 -3.31 -7.98 1.84
C LYS A 43 -2.14 -8.81 1.31
N LYS A 44 -2.26 -10.13 1.29
CA LYS A 44 -1.24 -11.04 0.75
C LYS A 44 -0.96 -10.79 -0.74
N MET A 45 -2.02 -10.61 -1.54
CA MET A 45 -1.88 -10.24 -2.95
C MET A 45 -1.32 -8.82 -3.11
N GLY A 46 -1.77 -7.89 -2.28
CA GLY A 46 -1.30 -6.51 -2.27
C GLY A 46 0.21 -6.40 -2.07
N VAL A 47 0.79 -7.15 -1.13
CA VAL A 47 2.24 -7.18 -0.91
C VAL A 47 2.99 -7.69 -2.15
N LYS A 48 2.50 -8.76 -2.79
CA LYS A 48 3.10 -9.27 -4.04
C LYS A 48 3.05 -8.24 -5.16
N ALA A 49 1.91 -7.59 -5.34
CA ALA A 49 1.72 -6.57 -6.36
C ALA A 49 2.63 -5.35 -6.12
N ILE A 50 2.70 -4.84 -4.89
CA ILE A 50 3.56 -3.70 -4.54
C ILE A 50 5.04 -4.03 -4.80
N ALA A 51 5.49 -5.22 -4.43
CA ALA A 51 6.88 -5.65 -4.67
C ALA A 51 7.21 -5.66 -6.17
N LEU A 52 6.35 -6.27 -7.00
CA LEU A 52 6.54 -6.32 -8.45
C LEU A 52 6.48 -4.93 -9.09
N LEU A 53 5.47 -4.12 -8.75
CA LEU A 53 5.28 -2.79 -9.32
C LEU A 53 6.41 -1.84 -8.93
N THR A 54 6.94 -1.95 -7.72
CA THR A 54 8.12 -1.16 -7.28
C THR A 54 9.35 -1.52 -8.11
N GLY A 55 9.60 -2.82 -8.34
CA GLY A 55 10.70 -3.28 -9.19
C GLY A 55 10.53 -2.79 -10.64
N LEU A 56 9.34 -2.96 -11.22
CA LEU A 56 9.02 -2.48 -12.56
C LEU A 56 9.17 -0.96 -12.68
N PHE A 57 8.74 -0.21 -11.67
CA PHE A 57 8.89 1.23 -11.64
C PHE A 57 10.38 1.62 -11.64
N ALA A 58 11.20 1.02 -10.79
CA ALA A 58 12.64 1.30 -10.74
C ALA A 58 13.32 1.02 -12.09
N VAL A 59 13.02 -0.13 -12.71
CA VAL A 59 13.53 -0.48 -14.05
C VAL A 59 13.04 0.51 -15.10
N SER A 60 11.76 0.89 -15.09
CA SER A 60 11.20 1.83 -16.07
C SER A 60 11.87 3.21 -15.99
N VAL A 61 12.13 3.70 -14.78
CA VAL A 61 12.83 4.98 -14.55
C VAL A 61 14.25 4.91 -15.07
N TRP A 62 14.95 3.80 -14.81
CA TRP A 62 16.30 3.59 -15.32
C TRP A 62 16.33 3.55 -16.84
N VAL A 63 15.45 2.76 -17.47
CA VAL A 63 15.33 2.68 -18.94
C VAL A 63 15.00 4.04 -19.54
N LYS A 64 14.11 4.82 -18.91
CA LYS A 64 13.80 6.18 -19.35
C LYS A 64 15.03 7.08 -19.31
N ARG A 65 15.81 7.05 -18.21
CA ARG A 65 17.06 7.84 -18.11
C ARG A 65 18.08 7.42 -19.17
N TYR A 66 18.25 6.12 -19.38
CA TYR A 66 19.15 5.56 -20.38
C TYR A 66 18.77 6.01 -21.80
N LYS A 67 17.52 5.77 -22.23
CA LYS A 67 17.05 6.09 -23.58
C LYS A 67 17.03 7.59 -23.88
N TRP A 68 16.76 8.43 -22.87
CA TRP A 68 16.73 9.88 -23.05
C TRP A 68 18.11 10.55 -22.93
N SER A 69 19.15 9.80 -22.57
CA SER A 69 20.51 10.34 -22.40
C SER A 69 21.02 11.12 -23.62
N PRO A 70 20.84 10.67 -24.88
CA PRO A 70 21.35 11.41 -26.04
C PRO A 70 20.66 12.77 -26.24
N ILE A 71 19.35 12.85 -25.99
CA ILE A 71 18.61 14.11 -26.10
C ILE A 71 19.00 15.05 -24.95
N LYS A 72 19.15 14.51 -23.74
CA LYS A 72 19.48 15.28 -22.53
C LYS A 72 20.90 15.82 -22.52
N THR A 73 21.85 15.15 -23.18
CA THR A 73 23.26 15.55 -23.24
C THR A 73 23.66 16.23 -24.55
N ARG A 74 22.70 16.45 -25.47
CA ARG A 74 22.94 17.08 -26.78
C ARG A 74 23.47 18.51 -26.62
N LYS A 75 24.66 18.77 -27.18
CA LYS A 75 25.22 20.11 -27.34
C LYS A 75 24.93 20.61 -28.75
N ILE A 76 24.42 21.83 -28.88
CA ILE A 76 24.15 22.48 -30.17
C ILE A 76 25.06 23.68 -30.28
N VAL A 77 25.83 23.76 -31.37
CA VAL A 77 26.69 24.90 -31.69
C VAL A 77 26.09 25.61 -32.89
N TYR A 78 25.93 26.93 -32.79
CA TYR A 78 25.47 27.76 -33.88
C TYR A 78 26.61 28.62 -34.41
N SER A 79 26.99 28.40 -35.65
CA SER A 79 27.94 29.26 -36.38
C SER A 79 27.14 30.09 -37.38
N PRO A 80 27.06 31.42 -37.22
CA PRO A 80 26.28 32.25 -38.11
C PRO A 80 26.85 32.21 -39.54
N PRO A 81 26.00 32.16 -40.59
CA PRO A 81 26.47 32.18 -41.96
C PRO A 81 27.07 33.55 -42.32
N VAL A 82 28.09 33.57 -43.18
CA VAL A 82 28.72 34.82 -43.65
C VAL A 82 27.74 35.59 -44.54
N SER A 83 27.45 36.85 -44.20
CA SER A 83 26.63 37.71 -45.06
C SER A 83 27.42 38.05 -46.33
N ARG A 84 26.94 37.64 -47.50
CA ARG A 84 27.43 38.19 -48.77
C ARG A 84 26.91 39.62 -48.89
N ARG A 85 27.84 40.60 -48.86
CA ARG A 85 27.62 41.93 -49.41
C ARG A 85 27.78 41.90 -50.92
#